data_AF-A0A9Q0NJZ4-F1
#
_entry.id   AF-A0A9Q0NJZ4-F1
#
_cell.length_a   1.000
_cell.length_b   1.000
_cell.length_c   1.000
_cell.angle_alpha   90.00
_cell.angle_beta   90.00
_cell.angle_gamma   90.00
#
_symmetry.space_group_name_H-M   'P 1'
#
loop_
_entity.id
_entity.type
_entity.pdbx_description
1 polymer ?
#
loop_
_entity_poly.entity_id
_entity_poly.type
_entity_poly.pdbx_seq_one_letter_code
_entity_poly.pdbx_strand_id
1 'polypeptide(L)'
;MALRTHLFFPNTLIRPPKSRSCPFPTTTHFRTQVPCTNKNSSTDADLASGLATEVAKINTHLLQREEAMNKSRELLFTELCNYLALDKEEVKRKWTKIDEEERRALIKGFVNEWGASFHPLSARSVKEMIEEYLHEEKPSPDSSRSTRFPGLKSIMGFSE
;
A
#
# COMPACT_ATOMS: atom_id res chain seq x y z
N MET A 1 31.92 8.97 25.83
CA MET A 1 31.57 10.39 25.61
C MET A 1 30.11 10.46 25.19
N ALA A 2 29.25 10.99 26.06
CA ALA A 2 27.80 11.02 25.89
C ALA A 2 27.38 12.41 25.38
N LEU A 3 26.61 12.46 24.29
CA LEU A 3 26.06 13.70 23.76
C LEU A 3 24.67 13.93 24.37
N ARG A 4 24.56 14.93 25.25
CA ARG A 4 23.30 15.44 25.82
C ARG A 4 22.63 16.33 24.78
N THR A 5 21.49 15.91 24.23
CA THR A 5 20.63 16.77 23.40
C THR A 5 19.55 17.40 24.27
N HIS A 6 19.61 18.72 24.38
CA HIS A 6 18.62 19.55 25.06
C HIS A 6 17.32 19.60 24.24
N LEU A 7 16.23 19.12 24.83
CA LEU A 7 14.87 19.29 24.33
C LEU A 7 14.45 20.76 24.53
N PHE A 8 14.45 21.55 23.46
CA PHE A 8 13.81 22.86 23.45
C PHE A 8 12.35 22.70 23.02
N PHE A 9 11.44 22.83 23.98
CA PHE A 9 10.02 23.07 23.76
C PHE A 9 9.80 24.57 23.55
N PRO A 10 9.16 25.03 22.46
CA PRO A 10 8.52 26.34 22.43
C PRO A 10 7.05 26.18 22.84
N ASN A 11 6.75 26.67 24.03
CA ASN A 11 5.40 26.98 24.48
C ASN A 11 4.77 28.05 23.56
N THR A 12 3.81 27.67 22.73
CA THR A 12 2.80 28.60 22.23
C THR A 12 1.43 27.93 22.33
N LEU A 13 0.77 28.15 23.47
CA LEU A 13 -0.65 27.87 23.66
C LEU A 13 -1.46 28.77 22.72
N ILE A 14 -1.85 28.24 21.57
CA ILE A 14 -2.88 28.84 20.73
C ILE A 14 -4.22 28.60 21.43
N ARG A 15 -4.76 29.67 22.01
CA ARG A 15 -6.05 29.73 22.68
C ARG A 15 -7.17 29.46 21.66
N PRO A 16 -8.07 28.47 21.87
CA PRO A 16 -9.22 28.30 21.01
C PRO A 16 -10.19 29.48 21.18
N PRO A 17 -10.83 29.97 20.10
CA PRO A 17 -11.88 30.97 20.21
C PRO A 17 -13.08 30.40 20.96
N LYS A 18 -13.67 31.25 21.82
CA LYS A 18 -14.84 30.96 22.66
C LYS A 18 -15.97 30.32 21.83
N SER A 19 -16.49 29.19 22.31
CA SER A 19 -17.73 28.59 21.81
C SER A 19 -18.88 29.57 21.98
N ARG A 20 -19.44 30.08 20.88
CA ARG A 20 -20.76 30.72 20.90
C ARG A 20 -21.80 29.62 21.06
N SER A 21 -22.63 29.73 22.09
CA SER A 21 -23.80 28.89 22.30
C SER A 21 -24.77 29.05 21.13
N CYS A 22 -25.02 27.98 20.37
CA CYS A 22 -26.18 27.94 19.49
C CYS A 22 -27.45 27.87 20.35
N PRO A 23 -28.48 28.68 20.09
CA PRO A 23 -29.78 28.47 20.70
C PRO A 23 -30.34 27.15 20.17
N PHE A 24 -30.75 26.28 21.10
CA PHE A 24 -31.46 25.04 20.80
C PHE A 24 -32.71 25.35 19.97
N PRO A 25 -32.93 24.71 18.80
CA PRO A 25 -34.22 24.79 18.15
C PRO A 25 -35.22 23.98 18.97
N THR A 26 -36.23 24.67 19.47
CA THR A 26 -37.42 24.11 20.13
C THR A 26 -38.00 22.98 19.30
N THR A 27 -38.15 21.81 19.93
CA THR A 27 -38.80 20.61 19.40
C THR A 27 -40.20 20.94 18.88
N THR A 28 -40.27 21.25 17.60
CA THR A 28 -41.52 21.23 16.85
C THR A 28 -41.63 19.82 16.31
N HIS A 29 -42.60 19.05 16.78
CA HIS A 29 -42.90 17.70 16.31
C HIS A 29 -43.33 17.72 14.84
N PHE A 30 -42.39 17.86 13.92
CA PHE A 30 -42.59 17.48 12.54
C PHE A 30 -42.47 15.97 12.48
N ARG A 31 -43.62 15.31 12.44
CA ARG A 31 -43.75 13.91 12.05
C ARG A 31 -43.48 13.83 10.55
N THR A 32 -42.24 14.09 10.13
CA THR A 32 -41.77 13.79 8.79
C THR A 32 -41.63 12.27 8.72
N GLN A 33 -42.72 11.59 8.37
CA GLN A 33 -42.60 10.27 7.78
C GLN A 33 -41.80 10.46 6.50
N VAL A 34 -40.51 10.14 6.55
CA VAL A 34 -39.67 10.04 5.36
C VAL A 34 -40.26 8.89 4.54
N PRO A 35 -40.85 9.15 3.36
CA PRO A 35 -41.32 8.06 2.53
C PRO A 35 -40.07 7.35 2.01
N CYS A 36 -39.87 6.10 2.42
CA CYS A 36 -38.90 5.21 1.80
C CYS A 36 -39.43 4.79 0.41
N THR A 37 -39.69 5.73 -0.49
CA THR A 37 -39.94 5.43 -1.90
C THR A 37 -38.59 5.36 -2.58
N ASN A 38 -37.96 4.19 -2.48
CA ASN A 38 -36.64 3.96 -3.03
C ASN A 38 -36.75 3.75 -4.56
N LYS A 39 -36.81 4.85 -5.34
CA LYS A 39 -36.76 4.79 -6.81
C LYS A 39 -35.43 4.24 -7.35
N ASN A 40 -34.43 4.12 -6.47
CA ASN A 40 -33.09 3.62 -6.76
C ASN A 40 -32.74 2.46 -5.81
N SER A 41 -33.70 1.59 -5.47
CA SER A 41 -33.39 0.39 -4.71
C SER A 41 -32.48 -0.49 -5.56
N SER A 42 -31.17 -0.42 -5.33
CA SER A 42 -30.23 -1.46 -5.73
C SER A 42 -30.85 -2.78 -5.27
N THR A 43 -31.14 -3.65 -6.22
CA THR A 43 -31.79 -4.92 -5.93
C THR A 43 -30.84 -5.73 -5.05
N ASP A 44 -31.35 -6.57 -4.14
CA ASP A 44 -30.50 -7.47 -3.34
C ASP A 44 -29.55 -8.28 -4.23
N ALA A 45 -29.97 -8.58 -5.47
CA ALA A 45 -29.15 -9.21 -6.51
C ALA A 45 -27.94 -8.35 -6.95
N ASP A 46 -28.12 -7.04 -7.13
CA ASP A 46 -27.06 -6.13 -7.55
C ASP A 46 -26.01 -5.98 -6.43
N LEU A 47 -26.48 -5.92 -5.17
CA LEU A 47 -25.61 -5.88 -3.99
C LEU A 47 -24.83 -7.18 -3.81
N ALA A 48 -25.48 -8.33 -3.99
CA ALA A 48 -24.82 -9.63 -3.93
C ALA A 48 -23.79 -9.81 -5.05
N SER A 49 -24.09 -9.33 -6.27
CA SER A 49 -23.17 -9.35 -7.41
C SER A 49 -21.94 -8.45 -7.17
N GLY A 50 -22.16 -7.25 -6.62
CA GLY A 50 -21.08 -6.35 -6.22
C GLY A 50 -20.16 -6.98 -5.18
N LEU A 51 -20.74 -7.59 -4.14
CA LEU A 51 -19.97 -8.29 -3.11
C LEU A 51 -19.17 -9.47 -3.69
N ALA A 52 -19.77 -10.28 -4.56
CA ALA A 52 -19.09 -11.41 -5.20
C ALA A 52 -17.89 -10.95 -6.03
N THR A 53 -18.02 -9.83 -6.74
CA THR A 53 -16.93 -9.24 -7.54
C THR A 53 -15.79 -8.75 -6.65
N GLU A 54 -16.09 -8.09 -5.54
CA GLU A 54 -15.07 -7.63 -4.59
C GLU A 54 -14.37 -8.80 -3.87
N VAL A 55 -15.13 -9.84 -3.47
CA VAL A 55 -14.54 -11.06 -2.91
C VAL A 55 -13.61 -11.75 -3.92
N ALA A 56 -14.00 -11.80 -5.19
CA ALA A 56 -13.14 -12.35 -6.24
C ALA A 56 -11.84 -11.55 -6.39
N LYS A 57 -11.90 -10.21 -6.41
CA LYS A 57 -10.70 -9.35 -6.44
C LYS A 57 -9.80 -9.60 -5.23
N ILE A 58 -10.37 -9.61 -4.01
CA ILE A 58 -9.61 -9.87 -2.78
C ILE A 58 -8.88 -11.21 -2.87
N ASN A 59 -9.56 -12.27 -3.31
CA ASN A 59 -8.96 -13.58 -3.46
C ASN A 59 -7.80 -13.58 -4.46
N THR A 60 -7.95 -12.89 -5.60
CA THR A 60 -6.85 -12.79 -6.58
C THR A 60 -5.62 -12.08 -6.00
N HIS A 61 -5.80 -10.97 -5.28
CA HIS A 61 -4.71 -10.25 -4.63
C HIS A 61 -4.04 -11.08 -3.53
N LEU A 62 -4.81 -11.87 -2.77
CA LEU A 62 -4.27 -12.77 -1.76
C LEU A 62 -3.35 -13.82 -2.39
N LEU A 63 -3.78 -14.44 -3.49
CA LEU A 63 -2.97 -15.43 -4.22
C LEU A 63 -1.68 -14.81 -4.77
N GLN A 64 -1.78 -13.63 -5.39
CA GLN A 64 -0.61 -12.92 -5.91
C GLN A 64 0.39 -12.56 -4.82
N ARG A 65 -0.11 -12.09 -3.67
CA ARG A 65 0.73 -11.78 -2.50
C ARG A 65 1.42 -13.03 -1.98
N GLU A 66 0.71 -14.14 -1.87
CA GLU A 66 1.28 -15.40 -1.40
C GLU A 66 2.37 -15.90 -2.35
N GLU A 67 2.12 -15.84 -3.67
CA GLU A 67 3.11 -16.20 -4.68
C GLU A 67 4.36 -15.31 -4.61
N ALA A 68 4.17 -14.00 -4.48
CA ALA A 68 5.27 -13.04 -4.32
C ALA A 68 6.09 -13.32 -3.05
N MET A 69 5.42 -13.64 -1.94
CA MET A 69 6.09 -14.00 -0.68
C MET A 69 6.83 -15.35 -0.77
N ASN A 70 6.30 -16.31 -1.52
CA ASN A 70 6.99 -17.58 -1.75
C ASN A 70 8.25 -17.38 -2.59
N LYS A 71 8.16 -16.60 -3.68
CA LYS A 71 9.33 -16.24 -4.50
C LYS A 71 10.37 -15.45 -3.70
N SER A 72 9.93 -14.51 -2.85
CA SER A 72 10.85 -13.73 -2.02
C SER A 72 11.60 -14.60 -1.01
N ARG A 73 10.93 -15.60 -0.40
CA ARG A 73 11.57 -16.57 0.50
C ARG A 73 12.61 -17.43 -0.23
N GLU A 74 12.27 -17.89 -1.43
CA GLU A 74 13.21 -18.68 -2.25
C GLU A 74 14.46 -17.87 -2.64
N LEU A 75 14.26 -16.61 -3.05
CA LEU A 75 15.34 -15.70 -3.39
C LEU A 75 16.23 -15.45 -2.17
N LEU A 76 15.64 -15.15 -1.01
CA LEU A 76 16.37 -14.92 0.24
C LEU A 76 17.20 -16.15 0.63
N PHE A 77 16.63 -17.35 0.52
CA PHE A 77 17.33 -18.59 0.82
C PHE A 77 18.49 -18.84 -0.16
N THR A 78 18.30 -18.51 -1.44
CA THR A 78 19.35 -18.63 -2.45
C THR A 78 20.52 -17.68 -2.14
N GLU A 79 20.23 -16.44 -1.73
CA GLU A 79 21.30 -15.51 -1.33
C GLU A 79 21.99 -15.92 -0.04
N LEU A 80 21.28 -16.55 0.90
CA LEU A 80 21.91 -17.14 2.07
C LEU A 80 22.87 -18.27 1.68
N CYS A 81 22.52 -19.09 0.69
CA CYS A 81 23.41 -20.13 0.17
C CYS A 81 24.67 -19.52 -0.47
N ASN A 82 24.50 -18.46 -1.26
CA ASN A 82 25.61 -17.72 -1.87
C ASN A 82 26.54 -17.11 -0.81
N TYR A 83 25.97 -16.47 0.21
CA TYR A 83 26.72 -15.88 1.34
C TYR A 83 27.56 -16.93 2.08
N LEU A 84 27.03 -18.14 2.25
CA LEU A 84 27.76 -19.24 2.90
C LEU A 84 28.68 -20.01 1.95
N ALA A 85 28.61 -19.77 0.64
CA ALA A 85 29.28 -20.55 -0.40
C ALA A 85 29.01 -22.07 -0.29
N LEU A 86 27.76 -22.43 0.01
CA LEU A 86 27.30 -23.81 0.18
C LEU A 86 26.13 -24.13 -0.73
N ASP A 87 25.95 -25.40 -1.05
CA ASP A 87 24.76 -25.83 -1.79
C ASP A 87 23.50 -25.81 -0.89
N LYS A 88 22.32 -25.86 -1.52
CA LYS A 88 21.03 -25.81 -0.81
C LYS A 88 20.87 -26.95 0.21
N GLU A 89 21.43 -28.13 -0.05
CA GLU A 89 21.23 -29.32 0.78
C GLU A 89 22.21 -29.37 1.96
N GLU A 90 23.42 -28.86 1.78
CA GLU A 90 24.43 -28.62 2.80
C GLU A 90 23.97 -27.55 3.79
N VAL A 91 23.41 -26.44 3.30
CA VAL A 91 22.82 -25.41 4.15
C VAL A 91 21.70 -26.02 5.00
N LYS A 92 20.76 -26.77 4.41
CA LYS A 92 19.69 -27.45 5.16
C LYS A 92 20.24 -28.39 6.24
N ARG A 93 21.27 -29.18 5.90
CA ARG A 93 21.90 -30.14 6.82
C ARG A 93 22.67 -29.47 7.95
N LYS A 94 23.34 -28.35 7.68
CA LYS A 94 24.02 -27.55 8.70
C LYS A 94 23.01 -26.81 9.58
N TRP A 95 21.96 -26.26 9.00
CA TRP A 95 20.95 -25.48 9.70
C TRP A 95 20.29 -26.24 10.85
N THR A 96 20.08 -27.55 10.69
CA THR A 96 19.50 -28.41 11.73
C THR A 96 20.48 -28.78 12.84
N LYS A 97 21.79 -28.60 12.62
CA LYS A 97 22.86 -28.95 13.57
C LYS A 97 23.39 -27.74 14.34
N ILE A 98 23.21 -26.54 13.80
CA ILE A 98 23.62 -25.28 14.41
C ILE A 98 22.66 -24.95 15.56
N ASP A 99 23.19 -24.47 16.68
CA ASP A 99 22.38 -24.01 17.82
C ASP A 99 21.70 -22.67 17.52
N GLU A 100 20.76 -22.29 18.37
CA GLU A 100 19.94 -21.11 18.13
C GLU A 100 20.73 -19.80 18.20
N GLU A 101 21.79 -19.72 19.01
CA GLU A 101 22.60 -18.51 19.17
C GLU A 101 23.55 -18.34 17.98
N GLU A 102 24.24 -19.40 17.57
CA GLU A 102 25.04 -19.42 16.34
C GLU A 102 24.20 -19.08 15.11
N ARG A 103 22.97 -19.62 15.03
CA ARG A 103 22.02 -19.31 13.95
C ARG A 103 21.68 -17.82 13.92
N ARG A 104 21.39 -17.22 15.07
CA ARG A 104 21.09 -15.78 15.18
C ARG A 104 22.27 -14.92 14.77
N ALA A 105 23.47 -15.28 15.22
CA ALA A 105 24.70 -14.58 14.85
C ALA A 105 24.94 -14.63 13.33
N LEU A 106 24.75 -15.80 12.72
CA LEU A 106 24.87 -16.01 11.28
C LEU A 106 23.86 -15.16 10.49
N ILE A 107 22.59 -15.18 10.88
CA ILE A 107 21.54 -14.37 10.24
C ILE A 107 21.87 -12.88 10.38
N LYS A 108 22.33 -12.43 11.55
CA LYS A 108 22.71 -11.03 11.76
C LYS A 108 23.86 -10.61 10.85
N GLY A 109 24.89 -11.44 10.72
CA GLY A 109 25.99 -11.21 9.78
C GLY A 109 25.50 -11.11 8.34
N PHE A 110 24.72 -12.10 7.90
CA PHE A 110 24.09 -12.12 6.58
C PHE A 110 23.26 -10.86 6.32
N VAL A 111 22.35 -10.47 7.23
CA VAL A 111 21.48 -9.30 7.07
C VAL A 111 22.26 -8.00 7.06
N ASN A 112 23.36 -7.88 7.80
CA ASN A 112 24.18 -6.67 7.77
C ASN A 112 24.85 -6.47 6.40
N GLU A 113 25.36 -7.54 5.78
CA GLU A 113 26.01 -7.47 4.47
C GLU A 113 24.99 -7.38 3.33
N TRP A 114 23.98 -8.25 3.36
CA TRP A 114 22.91 -8.29 2.37
C TRP A 114 22.04 -7.02 2.44
N GLY A 115 21.66 -6.58 3.64
CA GLY A 115 20.86 -5.38 3.87
C GLY A 115 21.55 -4.08 3.48
N ALA A 116 22.90 -4.04 3.41
CA ALA A 116 23.60 -2.90 2.83
C ALA A 116 23.34 -2.77 1.32
N SER A 117 23.16 -3.89 0.62
CA SER A 117 22.81 -3.92 -0.80
C SER A 117 21.32 -3.69 -1.03
N PHE A 118 20.48 -4.00 -0.05
CA PHE A 118 19.06 -3.70 -0.01
C PHE A 118 18.81 -2.41 0.78
N HIS A 119 19.22 -1.27 0.22
CA HIS A 119 18.69 0.00 0.71
C HIS A 119 17.17 -0.01 0.49
N PRO A 120 16.34 0.32 1.50
CA PRO A 120 14.94 0.62 1.25
C PRO A 120 14.94 1.69 0.15
N LEU A 121 14.20 1.41 -0.93
CA LEU A 121 14.13 2.22 -2.16
C LEU A 121 14.36 3.71 -1.87
N SER A 122 15.24 4.36 -2.64
CA SER A 122 15.49 5.79 -2.45
C SER A 122 14.18 6.58 -2.48
N ALA A 123 14.09 7.68 -1.74
CA ALA A 123 12.86 8.50 -1.69
C ALA A 123 12.36 8.90 -3.10
N ARG A 124 13.27 9.06 -4.06
CA ARG A 124 12.95 9.30 -5.47
C ARG A 124 12.41 8.07 -6.19
N SER A 125 12.99 6.89 -5.99
CA SER A 125 12.51 5.63 -6.57
C SER A 125 11.14 5.24 -6.02
N VAL A 126 10.90 5.50 -4.73
CA VAL A 126 9.57 5.37 -4.11
C VAL A 126 8.60 6.37 -4.73
N LYS A 127 9.03 7.63 -4.96
CA LYS A 127 8.22 8.64 -5.63
C LYS A 127 7.84 8.24 -7.06
N GLU A 128 8.79 7.81 -7.89
CA GLU A 128 8.53 7.43 -9.29
C GLU A 128 7.64 6.18 -9.37
N MET A 129 7.82 5.17 -8.51
CA MET A 129 6.89 4.02 -8.41
C MET A 129 5.48 4.44 -7.96
N ILE A 130 5.38 5.38 -7.02
CA ILE A 130 4.09 5.95 -6.59
C ILE A 130 3.47 6.76 -7.74
N GLU A 131 4.25 7.51 -8.51
CA GLU A 131 3.76 8.30 -9.64
C GLU A 131 3.28 7.42 -10.81
N GLU A 132 3.96 6.30 -11.08
CA GLU A 132 3.57 5.32 -12.11
C GLU A 132 2.28 4.58 -11.71
N TYR A 133 2.16 4.15 -10.45
CA TYR A 133 0.94 3.54 -9.89
C TYR A 133 -0.26 4.52 -9.86
N LEU A 134 -0.04 5.78 -9.47
CA LEU A 134 -1.07 6.83 -9.50
C LEU A 134 -1.49 7.22 -10.93
N HIS A 135 -0.62 7.00 -11.92
CA HIS A 135 -0.95 7.21 -13.34
C HIS A 135 -1.82 6.08 -13.92
N GLU A 136 -1.73 4.86 -13.40
CA GLU A 136 -2.64 3.75 -13.75
C GLU A 136 -4.04 3.89 -13.09
N GLU A 137 -4.19 4.61 -11.97
CA GLU A 137 -5.43 4.65 -11.16
C GLU A 137 -6.42 5.79 -11.49
N LYS A 138 -6.08 6.77 -12.34
CA LYS A 138 -7.10 7.61 -13.01
C LYS A 138 -7.59 6.86 -14.27
N PRO A 139 -8.87 6.45 -14.40
CA PRO A 139 -9.40 6.24 -15.75
C PRO A 139 -9.25 7.59 -16.42
N SER A 140 -8.39 7.70 -17.42
CA SER A 140 -8.41 8.87 -18.29
C SER A 140 -9.87 9.02 -18.74
N PRO A 141 -10.57 10.10 -18.38
CA PRO A 141 -11.74 10.48 -19.12
C PRO A 141 -11.21 11.28 -20.33
N ASP A 142 -11.23 10.80 -21.57
CA ASP A 142 -11.90 9.63 -22.12
C ASP A 142 -11.18 9.26 -23.44
N SER A 143 -10.45 8.16 -23.61
CA SER A 143 -9.64 7.46 -22.60
C SER A 143 -8.25 7.23 -23.22
N SER A 144 -7.28 8.11 -22.97
CA SER A 144 -6.70 8.92 -24.05
C SER A 144 -5.21 8.72 -24.37
N ARG A 145 -4.99 8.42 -25.66
CA ARG A 145 -3.76 8.54 -26.46
C ARG A 145 -2.65 7.53 -26.20
N SER A 146 -2.76 6.42 -26.92
CA SER A 146 -1.63 5.66 -27.47
C SER A 146 -1.05 6.35 -28.72
N THR A 147 -0.66 7.58 -28.48
CA THR A 147 0.52 8.18 -29.06
C THR A 147 1.15 8.79 -27.83
N ARG A 148 2.41 8.52 -27.47
CA ARG A 148 3.05 9.36 -26.43
C ARG A 148 3.09 10.86 -26.87
N PHE A 149 2.58 11.20 -28.06
CA PHE A 149 2.68 12.47 -28.74
C PHE A 149 1.38 12.85 -29.53
N PRO A 150 0.76 14.00 -29.26
CA PRO A 150 -0.64 14.31 -29.57
C PRO A 150 -1.03 14.76 -31.02
N GLY A 151 -0.92 13.94 -32.09
CA GLY A 151 -1.23 14.38 -33.48
C GLY A 151 -2.50 13.87 -34.22
N LEU A 152 -3.03 12.68 -33.92
CA LEU A 152 -3.86 11.90 -34.87
C LEU A 152 -5.34 12.32 -35.05
N LYS A 153 -5.83 13.26 -34.22
CA LYS A 153 -7.24 13.69 -34.18
C LYS A 153 -7.66 14.59 -35.36
N SER A 154 -6.70 15.16 -36.10
CA SER A 154 -6.94 16.05 -37.25
C SER A 154 -7.50 15.36 -38.51
N ILE A 155 -7.34 14.04 -38.67
CA ILE A 155 -7.73 13.31 -39.90
C ILE A 155 -9.20 12.85 -39.84
N MET A 156 -9.77 12.73 -38.63
CA MET A 156 -11.07 12.09 -38.39
C MET A 156 -12.25 13.07 -38.33
N GLY A 157 -12.01 14.37 -38.58
CA GLY A 157 -13.06 15.36 -38.84
C GLY A 157 -13.79 15.94 -37.63
N PHE A 158 -13.34 15.68 -36.40
CA PHE A 158 -13.85 16.38 -35.22
C PHE A 158 -13.07 17.69 -35.04
N SER A 159 -13.76 18.81 -35.28
CA SER A 159 -13.25 20.18 -35.15
C SER A 159 -12.92 20.54 -33.69
N GLU A 160 -11.85 21.34 -33.58
CA GLU A 160 -11.06 21.87 -32.45
C GLU A 160 -11.44 21.60 -30.99
#